data_AF-A0A971U594-F1
#
_entry.id   AF-A0A971U594-F1
#
_cell.length_a   1.000
_cell.length_b   1.000
_cell.length_c   1.000
_cell.angle_alpha   90.00
_cell.angle_beta   90.00
_cell.angle_gamma   90.00
#
_symmetry.space_group_name_H-M   'P 1'
#
loop_
_entity.id
_entity.type
_entity.pdbx_description
1 polymer ?
#
loop_
_entity_poly.entity_id
_entity_poly.type
_entity_poly.pdbx_seq_one_letter_code
_entity_poly.pdbx_strand_id
1 'polypeptide(L)'
;MDLKGSHWPKVLGYLLWVLSALIGLGALFAAIDTVERVSAALIQPGCDPLRPVECSGAIRTVWLMAYAALGIIWVIWYIVLAERYPSSKTLEVLARRFALSTAIQVAIILLWVVIARWPFG
;
A
#
# COMPACT_ATOMS: atom_id res chain seq x y z
N MET A 1 -2.27 -9.02 -36.27
CA MET A 1 -3.47 -9.85 -36.02
C MET A 1 -4.56 -8.93 -35.46
N ASP A 2 -5.55 -8.61 -36.30
CA ASP A 2 -6.64 -7.70 -35.97
C ASP A 2 -7.62 -8.38 -34.99
N LEU A 3 -7.54 -8.01 -33.72
CA LEU A 3 -8.40 -8.50 -32.62
C LEU A 3 -9.75 -7.77 -32.61
N LYS A 4 -10.40 -7.61 -33.78
CA LYS A 4 -11.59 -6.76 -33.95
C LYS A 4 -12.87 -7.31 -33.30
N GLY A 5 -12.82 -8.51 -32.69
CA GLY A 5 -13.92 -9.11 -31.93
C GLY A 5 -13.48 -9.79 -30.62
N SER A 6 -12.25 -9.54 -30.15
CA SER A 6 -11.71 -10.26 -28.99
C SER A 6 -11.95 -9.48 -27.70
N HIS A 7 -12.68 -10.08 -26.75
CA HIS A 7 -12.84 -9.56 -25.39
C HIS A 7 -11.54 -9.65 -24.56
N TRP A 8 -10.49 -10.24 -25.13
CA TRP A 8 -9.21 -10.52 -24.45
C TRP A 8 -8.53 -9.31 -23.80
N PRO A 9 -8.50 -8.11 -24.40
CA PRO A 9 -7.91 -6.93 -23.75
C PRO A 9 -8.66 -6.52 -22.47
N LYS A 10 -9.99 -6.70 -22.44
CA LYS A 10 -10.80 -6.43 -21.25
C LYS A 10 -10.54 -7.47 -20.16
N VAL A 11 -10.52 -8.76 -20.52
CA VAL A 11 -10.22 -9.85 -19.57
C VAL A 11 -8.84 -9.67 -18.95
N LEU A 12 -7.83 -9.34 -19.76
CA LEU A 12 -6.49 -9.07 -19.27
C LEU A 12 -6.43 -7.83 -18.37
N GLY A 13 -7.20 -6.78 -18.70
CA GLY A 13 -7.36 -5.60 -17.84
C GLY A 13 -7.87 -5.94 -16.45
N TYR A 14 -8.90 -6.79 -16.35
CA TYR A 14 -9.43 -7.26 -15.07
C TYR A 14 -8.43 -8.15 -14.33
N LEU A 15 -7.72 -9.05 -15.01
CA LEU A 15 -6.71 -9.90 -14.38
C LEU A 15 -5.56 -9.08 -13.78
N LEU A 16 -5.01 -8.12 -14.54
CA LEU A 16 -3.95 -7.24 -14.06
C LEU A 16 -4.43 -6.31 -12.95
N TRP A 17 -5.69 -5.87 -13.00
CA TRP A 17 -6.30 -5.12 -11.91
C TRP A 17 -6.38 -5.95 -10.62
N VAL A 18 -6.88 -7.20 -10.67
CA VAL A 18 -6.93 -8.09 -9.50
C VAL A 18 -5.53 -8.34 -8.94
N LEU A 19 -4.55 -8.64 -9.79
CA LEU A 19 -3.18 -8.87 -9.36
C LEU A 19 -2.58 -7.63 -8.69
N SER A 20 -2.74 -6.45 -9.28
CA SER A 20 -2.23 -5.20 -8.67
C SER A 20 -2.99 -4.85 -7.38
N ALA A 21 -4.27 -5.16 -7.27
CA ALA A 21 -5.03 -5.00 -6.03
C ALA A 21 -4.51 -5.91 -4.91
N LEU A 22 -4.19 -7.18 -5.20
CA LEU A 22 -3.60 -8.10 -4.24
C LEU A 22 -2.21 -7.64 -3.76
N ILE A 23 -1.36 -7.19 -4.68
CA ILE A 23 -0.04 -6.63 -4.33
C ILE A 23 -0.22 -5.34 -3.51
N GLY A 24 -1.20 -4.51 -3.87
CA GLY A 24 -1.53 -3.27 -3.15
C GLY A 24 -2.04 -3.51 -1.74
N LEU A 25 -2.78 -4.60 -1.50
CA LEU A 25 -3.18 -5.01 -0.17
C LEU A 25 -1.96 -5.42 0.67
N GLY A 26 -1.01 -6.15 0.08
CA GLY A 26 0.28 -6.46 0.72
C GLY A 26 1.05 -5.19 1.10
N ALA A 27 1.12 -4.22 0.18
CA ALA A 27 1.77 -2.93 0.45
C ALA A 27 1.06 -2.12 1.55
N LEU A 28 -0.27 -2.21 1.67
CA LEU A 28 -1.01 -1.58 2.76
C LEU A 28 -0.64 -2.18 4.12
N PHE A 29 -0.63 -3.50 4.24
CA PHE A 29 -0.22 -4.17 5.49
C PHE A 29 1.23 -3.87 5.84
N ALA A 30 2.12 -3.85 4.85
CA ALA A 30 3.52 -3.44 5.03
C ALA A 30 3.65 -2.00 5.54
N ALA A 31 2.85 -1.06 5.02
CA ALA A 31 2.83 0.32 5.49
C ALA A 31 2.29 0.45 6.93
N ILE A 32 1.25 -0.31 7.27
CA ILE A 32 0.70 -0.38 8.63
C ILE A 32 1.75 -0.86 9.64
N ASP A 33 2.40 -1.99 9.36
CA ASP A 33 3.46 -2.55 10.24
C ASP A 33 4.66 -1.60 10.34
N THR A 34 5.01 -0.91 9.25
CA THR A 34 6.06 0.12 9.25
C THR A 34 5.74 1.25 10.22
N VAL A 35 4.51 1.77 10.18
CA VAL A 35 4.08 2.84 11.10
C VAL A 35 4.13 2.37 12.54
N GLU A 36 3.64 1.16 12.83
CA GLU A 36 3.64 0.60 14.18
C GLU A 36 5.05 0.51 14.76
N ARG A 37 5.99 -0.05 14.00
CA ARG A 37 7.40 -0.17 14.41
C ARG A 37 8.06 1.19 14.60
N VAL A 38 7.92 2.08 13.63
CA VAL A 38 8.58 3.40 13.65
C VAL A 38 8.05 4.26 14.78
N SER A 39 6.74 4.30 14.99
CA SER A 39 6.14 5.07 16.08
C SER A 39 6.49 4.50 17.45
N ALA A 40 6.53 3.17 17.62
CA ALA A 40 7.01 2.56 18.85
C ALA A 40 8.47 2.96 19.11
N ALA A 41 9.35 2.80 18.12
CA ALA A 41 10.77 3.12 18.26
C ALA A 41 11.05 4.61 18.53
N LEU A 42 10.23 5.52 18.01
CA LEU A 42 10.40 6.96 18.21
C LEU A 42 9.81 7.46 19.54
N ILE A 43 8.70 6.86 20.00
CA ILE A 43 7.95 7.36 21.15
C ILE A 43 8.37 6.65 22.44
N GLN A 44 8.59 5.34 22.41
CA GLN A 44 8.92 4.56 23.61
C GLN A 44 10.17 5.06 24.37
N PRO A 45 11.28 5.47 23.72
CA PRO A 45 12.46 5.97 24.44
C PRO A 45 12.21 7.26 25.22
N GLY A 46 11.22 8.06 24.82
CA GLY A 46 10.85 9.31 25.49
C GLY A 46 9.77 9.15 26.56
N CYS A 47 9.31 7.92 26.81
CA CYS A 47 8.20 7.69 27.73
C CYS A 47 8.66 7.61 29.18
N ASP A 48 7.93 8.33 30.05
CA ASP A 48 8.10 8.24 31.49
C ASP A 48 7.62 6.86 31.99
N PRO A 49 8.48 6.05 32.63
CA PRO A 49 8.11 4.73 33.14
C PRO A 49 7.01 4.78 34.21
N LEU A 50 6.77 5.95 34.84
CA LEU A 50 5.69 6.15 35.80
C LEU A 50 4.34 6.45 35.13
N ARG A 51 4.32 6.68 33.82
CA ARG A 51 3.10 7.02 33.05
C ARG A 51 2.90 6.14 31.81
N PRO A 52 2.84 4.81 31.96
CA PRO A 52 2.74 3.89 30.83
C PRO A 52 1.42 4.04 30.05
N VAL A 53 0.34 4.43 30.73
CA VAL A 53 -0.99 4.60 30.12
C VAL A 53 -1.01 5.81 29.17
N GLU A 54 -0.40 6.92 29.57
CA GLU A 54 -0.33 8.14 28.74
C GLU A 54 0.52 7.90 27.50
N CYS A 55 1.66 7.22 27.66
CA CYS A 55 2.55 6.82 26.55
C CYS A 55 1.84 5.91 25.54
N SER A 56 1.15 4.86 26.02
CA SER A 56 0.38 3.96 25.16
C SER A 56 -0.77 4.70 24.44
N GLY A 57 -1.44 5.63 25.13
CA GLY A 57 -2.48 6.48 24.54
C GLY A 57 -1.93 7.36 23.41
N ALA A 58 -0.75 7.94 23.58
CA ALA A 58 -0.09 8.74 22.56
C ALA A 58 0.27 7.92 21.31
N ILE A 59 0.91 6.75 21.49
CA ILE A 59 1.25 5.83 20.39
C ILE A 59 -0.01 5.42 19.63
N ARG A 60 -1.07 5.06 20.35
CA ARG A 60 -2.34 4.63 19.75
C ARG A 60 -3.03 5.75 18.98
N THR A 61 -2.90 7.00 19.43
CA THR A 61 -3.42 8.17 18.71
C THR A 61 -2.69 8.36 17.38
N VAL A 62 -1.35 8.19 17.37
CA VAL A 62 -0.56 8.21 16.14
C VAL A 62 -0.98 7.10 15.20
N TRP A 63 -1.17 5.87 15.70
CA TRP A 63 -1.64 4.75 14.89
C TRP A 63 -3.00 5.01 14.27
N LEU A 64 -3.97 5.51 15.06
CA LEU A 64 -5.31 5.83 14.56
C LEU A 64 -5.28 6.85 13.41
N MET A 65 -4.50 7.93 13.57
CA MET A 65 -4.35 8.95 12.53
C MET A 65 -3.67 8.39 11.28
N ALA A 66 -2.64 7.57 11.47
CA ALA A 66 -1.93 6.94 10.35
C ALA A 66 -2.79 5.91 9.62
N TYR A 67 -3.57 5.09 10.32
CA TYR A 67 -4.48 4.13 9.70
C TYR A 67 -5.59 4.84 8.93
N ALA A 68 -6.13 5.93 9.45
CA ALA A 68 -7.10 6.75 8.73
C ALA A 68 -6.50 7.31 7.44
N ALA A 69 -5.30 7.88 7.50
CA ALA A 69 -4.60 8.41 6.33
C ALA A 69 -4.28 7.31 5.30
N LEU A 70 -3.69 6.18 5.74
CA LEU A 70 -3.36 5.05 4.88
C LEU A 70 -4.61 4.43 4.24
N GLY A 71 -5.70 4.30 5.00
CA GLY A 71 -6.99 3.82 4.51
C GLY A 71 -7.56 4.72 3.41
N ILE A 72 -7.56 6.04 3.62
CA ILE A 72 -8.01 7.01 2.61
C ILE A 72 -7.15 6.93 1.35
N ILE A 73 -5.82 6.94 1.51
CA ILE A 73 -4.87 6.84 0.39
C ILE A 73 -5.10 5.55 -0.40
N TRP A 74 -5.29 4.42 0.29
CA TRP A 74 -5.52 3.13 -0.34
C TRP A 74 -6.85 3.08 -1.10
N VAL A 75 -7.92 3.62 -0.53
CA VAL A 75 -9.23 3.71 -1.19
C VAL A 75 -9.15 4.57 -2.45
N ILE A 76 -8.55 5.76 -2.36
CA ILE A 76 -8.36 6.65 -3.52
C ILE A 76 -7.56 5.91 -4.61
N TRP A 77 -6.46 5.27 -4.21
CA TRP A 77 -5.63 4.50 -5.13
C TRP A 77 -6.42 3.35 -5.79
N TYR A 78 -7.22 2.61 -5.03
CA TYR A 78 -8.02 1.49 -5.54
C TYR A 78 -9.10 1.95 -6.52
N ILE A 79 -9.79 3.06 -6.24
CA ILE A 79 -10.78 3.66 -7.16
C ILE A 79 -10.10 4.05 -8.47
N VAL A 80 -8.96 4.73 -8.38
CA VAL A 80 -8.15 5.11 -9.56
C VAL A 80 -7.72 3.88 -10.36
N LEU A 81 -7.38 2.78 -9.68
CA LEU A 81 -7.04 1.51 -10.33
C LEU A 81 -8.24 0.90 -11.05
N ALA A 82 -9.39 0.84 -10.38
CA ALA A 82 -10.63 0.26 -10.91
C ALA A 82 -11.17 1.03 -12.11
N GLU A 83 -11.01 2.35 -12.17
CA GLU A 83 -11.44 3.15 -13.32
C GLU A 83 -10.46 3.05 -14.51
N ARG A 84 -9.15 2.98 -14.23
CA ARG A 84 -8.11 3.13 -15.27
C ARG A 84 -7.71 1.85 -15.99
N TYR A 85 -7.92 0.67 -15.39
CA TYR A 85 -7.57 -0.62 -15.98
C TYR A 85 -8.58 -1.16 -16.99
N PRO A 86 -9.90 -1.21 -16.70
CA PRO A 86 -10.88 -1.74 -17.64
C PRO A 86 -11.20 -0.79 -18.81
N SER A 87 -10.78 0.48 -18.71
CA SER A 87 -11.02 1.52 -19.73
C SER A 87 -9.89 1.66 -20.77
N SER A 88 -8.74 0.98 -20.61
CA SER A 88 -7.61 1.14 -21.53
C SER A 88 -7.86 0.42 -22.88
N LYS A 89 -7.73 1.16 -23.98
CA LYS A 89 -7.96 0.67 -25.35
C LYS A 89 -6.75 -0.07 -25.96
N THR A 90 -5.57 0.02 -25.34
CA THR A 90 -4.32 -0.58 -25.85
C THR A 90 -3.53 -1.30 -24.76
N LEU A 91 -2.93 -2.44 -25.13
CA LEU A 91 -2.13 -3.31 -24.24
C LEU A 91 -0.90 -2.61 -23.65
N GLU A 92 -0.24 -1.75 -24.42
CA GLU A 92 0.97 -1.04 -24.00
C GLU A 92 0.68 -0.04 -22.87
N VAL A 93 -0.44 0.68 -22.95
CA VAL A 93 -0.85 1.64 -21.90
C VAL A 93 -1.25 0.89 -20.63
N LEU A 94 -1.91 -0.26 -20.75
CA LEU A 94 -2.27 -1.12 -19.63
C LEU A 94 -1.02 -1.64 -18.91
N ALA A 95 -0.06 -2.20 -19.67
CA ALA A 95 1.20 -2.71 -19.13
C ALA A 95 2.04 -1.64 -18.43
N ARG A 96 2.13 -0.44 -19.02
CA ARG A 96 2.87 0.69 -18.41
C ARG A 96 2.25 1.16 -17.09
N ARG A 97 0.92 1.21 -17.01
CA ARG A 97 0.20 1.56 -15.78
C ARG A 97 0.39 0.50 -14.69
N PHE A 98 0.35 -0.76 -15.08
CA PHE A 98 0.63 -1.88 -14.19
C PHE A 98 2.05 -1.89 -13.67
N ALA A 99 3.04 -1.68 -14.53
CA ALA A 99 4.42 -1.57 -14.12
C ALA A 99 4.63 -0.44 -13.10
N LEU A 100 4.02 0.73 -13.33
CA LEU A 100 4.17 1.88 -12.44
C LEU A 100 3.48 1.67 -11.09
N SER A 101 2.25 1.15 -11.05
CA SER A 101 1.58 0.86 -9.77
C SER A 101 2.31 -0.22 -8.98
N THR A 102 2.73 -1.29 -9.67
CA THR A 102 3.44 -2.40 -9.05
C THR A 102 4.81 -1.97 -8.54
N ALA A 103 5.53 -1.12 -9.28
CA ALA A 103 6.82 -0.60 -8.83
C ALA A 103 6.70 0.21 -7.53
N ILE A 104 5.67 1.05 -7.41
CA ILE A 104 5.41 1.81 -6.17
C ILE A 104 5.07 0.86 -5.02
N GLN A 105 4.19 -0.12 -5.24
CA GLN A 105 3.82 -1.10 -4.22
C GLN A 105 5.01 -1.94 -3.76
N VAL A 106 5.84 -2.40 -4.70
CA VAL A 106 7.06 -3.14 -4.40
C VAL A 106 8.05 -2.27 -3.64
N ALA A 107 8.18 -0.98 -3.98
CA ALA A 107 9.04 -0.07 -3.23
C ALA A 107 8.59 0.09 -1.76
N ILE A 108 7.27 0.17 -1.52
CA ILE A 108 6.72 0.18 -0.15
C ILE A 108 7.06 -1.11 0.59
N ILE A 109 6.89 -2.26 -0.07
CA ILE A 109 7.23 -3.57 0.53
C ILE A 109 8.73 -3.68 0.81
N LEU A 110 9.59 -3.22 -0.10
CA LEU A 110 11.04 -3.25 0.10
C LEU A 110 11.47 -2.35 1.25
N LEU A 111 10.90 -1.15 1.35
CA LEU A 111 11.12 -0.24 2.48
C LEU A 111 10.70 -0.92 3.80
N TRP A 112 9.52 -1.53 3.81
CA TRP A 112 9.07 -2.32 4.96
C TRP A 112 10.04 -3.45 5.31
N VAL A 113 10.54 -4.22 4.34
CA VAL A 113 11.53 -5.29 4.60
C VAL A 113 12.81 -4.73 5.25
N VAL A 114 13.29 -3.57 4.78
CA VAL A 114 14.46 -2.90 5.36
C VAL A 114 14.19 -2.48 6.80
N ILE A 115 13.04 -1.85 7.05
CA ILE A 115 12.63 -1.38 8.38
C ILE A 115 12.36 -2.57 9.33
N ALA A 116 11.72 -3.63 8.85
CA ALA A 116 11.37 -4.80 9.64
C ALA A 116 12.61 -5.62 10.07
N ARG A 117 13.69 -5.53 9.29
CA ARG A 117 15.00 -6.12 9.61
C ARG A 117 15.93 -5.18 10.34
N TRP A 118 15.56 -3.91 10.49
CA TRP A 118 16.34 -2.98 11.26
C TRP A 118 16.20 -3.33 12.75
N PRO A 119 17.29 -3.47 13.50
CA PRO A 119 17.22 -3.56 14.95
C PRO A 119 16.81 -2.18 15.48
N PHE A 120 15.50 -1.95 15.59
CA PHE A 120 15.02 -0.98 16.56
C PHE A 120 15.38 -1.56 17.93
N GLY A 121 16.36 -0.92 18.58
CA GLY A 121 16.98 -1.39 19.82
C GLY A 121 16.00 -1.57 20.97
#